data_AF-A0A6I4W0I5-F1
#
_entry.id   AF-A0A6I4W0I5-F1
#
_cell.length_a   1.000
_cell.length_b   1.000
_cell.length_c   1.000
_cell.angle_alpha   90.00
_cell.angle_beta   90.00
_cell.angle_gamma   90.00
#
_symmetry.space_group_name_H-M   'P 1'
#
loop_
_entity.id
_entity.type
_entity.pdbx_description
1 polymer ?
#
loop_
_entity_poly.entity_id
_entity_poly.type
_entity_poly.pdbx_seq_one_letter_code
_entity_poly.pdbx_strand_id
1 'polypeptide(L)'
;MDQQKKDHFQHRIKVNKQRNQRKRLLELIPAHISQVLENTEYLTSPAREDVLQKVQQRWNGELYTYDFRSRYPEFVKAFSWEQEVISYVQTLTIWAGQVYLYLGVPDSPVFVADREWVRANFAVLWQTIDYEDIWVISQEADEGIIVCGYVGYLAENPNPAEVYYEVVSWDGE
;
A
#
# COMPACT_ATOMS: atom_id res chain seq x y z
N MET A 1 -15.87 -32.51 13.70
CA MET A 1 -14.57 -31.82 13.50
C MET A 1 -14.71 -30.43 14.09
N ASP A 2 -14.05 -30.16 15.21
CA ASP A 2 -14.17 -28.91 15.98
C ASP A 2 -13.92 -27.67 15.13
N GLN A 3 -14.78 -26.66 15.29
CA GLN A 3 -14.67 -25.37 14.61
C GLN A 3 -13.29 -24.74 14.85
N GLN A 4 -12.77 -24.81 16.08
CA GLN A 4 -11.44 -24.31 16.44
C GLN A 4 -10.31 -24.94 15.62
N LYS A 5 -10.40 -26.23 15.27
CA LYS A 5 -9.39 -26.90 14.43
C LYS A 5 -9.44 -26.40 12.99
N LYS A 6 -10.65 -26.10 12.48
CA LYS A 6 -10.83 -25.51 11.14
C LYS A 6 -10.24 -24.10 11.11
N ASP A 7 -10.55 -23.28 12.11
CA ASP A 7 -10.08 -21.89 12.18
C ASP A 7 -8.55 -21.82 12.27
N HIS A 8 -7.94 -22.66 13.13
CA HIS A 8 -6.49 -22.75 13.22
C HIS A 8 -5.84 -23.20 11.90
N PHE A 9 -6.44 -24.18 11.22
CA PHE A 9 -5.94 -24.65 9.93
C PHE A 9 -6.05 -23.58 8.84
N GLN A 10 -7.18 -22.86 8.76
CA GLN A 10 -7.38 -21.76 7.84
C GLN A 10 -6.39 -20.62 8.09
N HIS A 11 -6.13 -20.28 9.35
CA HIS A 11 -5.13 -19.29 9.73
C HIS A 11 -3.73 -19.69 9.24
N ARG A 12 -3.32 -20.94 9.46
CA ARG A 12 -2.02 -21.46 8.96
C ARG A 12 -1.94 -21.42 7.44
N ILE A 13 -3.01 -21.75 6.72
CA ILE A 13 -3.06 -21.63 5.26
C ILE A 13 -2.82 -20.18 4.84
N LYS A 14 -3.50 -19.22 5.48
CA LYS A 14 -3.37 -17.79 5.17
C LYS A 14 -1.94 -17.28 5.38
N VAL A 15 -1.33 -17.58 6.52
CA VAL A 15 0.07 -17.21 6.80
C VAL A 15 1.04 -17.84 5.79
N ASN A 16 0.81 -19.09 5.40
CA ASN A 16 1.65 -19.74 4.38
C ASN A 16 1.49 -19.10 3.00
N LYS A 17 0.27 -18.71 2.60
CA LYS A 17 0.05 -17.94 1.37
C LYS A 17 0.82 -16.62 1.41
N GLN A 18 0.78 -15.91 2.53
CA GLN A 18 1.52 -14.65 2.69
C GLN A 18 3.03 -14.81 2.59
N ARG A 19 3.59 -15.87 3.19
CA ARG A 19 5.02 -16.20 3.06
C ARG A 19 5.41 -16.57 1.63
N ASN A 20 4.55 -17.30 0.92
CA ASN A 20 4.79 -17.62 -0.48
C ASN A 20 4.69 -16.38 -1.38
N GLN A 21 3.73 -15.50 -1.10
CA GLN A 21 3.59 -14.24 -1.82
C GLN A 21 4.79 -13.33 -1.61
N ARG A 22 5.32 -13.24 -0.38
CA ARG A 22 6.59 -12.57 -0.10
C ARG A 22 7.70 -13.06 -1.03
N LYS A 23 7.90 -14.38 -1.14
CA LYS A 23 8.95 -14.95 -2.00
C LYS A 23 8.77 -14.53 -3.45
N ARG A 24 7.54 -14.61 -3.98
CA ARG A 24 7.22 -14.17 -5.34
C ARG A 24 7.53 -12.69 -5.55
N LEU A 25 7.17 -11.82 -4.61
CA LEU A 25 7.47 -10.38 -4.70
C LEU A 25 8.98 -10.14 -4.72
N LEU A 26 9.74 -10.84 -3.86
CA LEU A 26 11.20 -10.76 -3.80
C LEU A 26 11.88 -11.25 -5.09
N GLU A 27 11.27 -12.18 -5.82
CA GLU A 27 11.76 -12.67 -7.12
C GLU A 27 11.50 -11.68 -8.27
N LEU A 28 10.50 -10.81 -8.14
CA LEU A 28 10.10 -9.86 -9.18
C LEU A 28 10.87 -8.52 -9.10
N ILE A 29 11.24 -8.09 -7.89
CA ILE A 29 12.00 -6.84 -7.70
C ILE A 29 13.49 -7.02 -8.02
N PRO A 30 14.20 -5.94 -8.43
CA PRO A 30 15.65 -5.98 -8.62
C PRO A 30 16.40 -6.48 -7.39
N ALA A 31 17.46 -7.26 -7.61
CA ALA A 31 18.19 -7.97 -6.55
C ALA A 31 18.64 -7.10 -5.37
N HIS A 32 19.07 -5.86 -5.64
CA HIS A 32 19.51 -4.94 -4.57
C HIS A 32 18.36 -4.50 -3.65
N ILE A 33 17.13 -4.36 -4.18
CA ILE A 33 15.93 -4.07 -3.39
C ILE A 33 15.45 -5.33 -2.68
N SER A 34 15.48 -6.46 -3.41
CA SER A 34 15.13 -7.78 -2.88
C SER A 34 15.91 -8.12 -1.62
N GLN A 35 17.22 -7.93 -1.65
CA GLN A 35 18.09 -8.20 -0.51
C GLN A 35 17.74 -7.34 0.71
N VAL A 36 17.31 -6.09 0.52
CA VAL A 36 16.88 -5.24 1.64
C VAL A 36 15.56 -5.76 2.21
N LEU A 37 14.54 -5.98 1.39
CA LEU A 37 13.23 -6.48 1.84
C LEU A 37 13.29 -7.91 2.41
N GLU A 38 14.24 -8.72 1.95
CA GLU A 38 14.48 -10.06 2.50
C GLU A 38 14.96 -10.00 3.96
N ASN A 39 15.74 -8.99 4.31
CA ASN A 39 16.26 -8.77 5.66
C ASN A 39 15.37 -7.84 6.51
N THR A 40 14.31 -7.30 5.92
CA THR A 40 13.36 -6.41 6.58
C THR A 40 12.33 -7.25 7.36
N GLU A 41 11.97 -6.77 8.55
CA GLU A 41 10.87 -7.36 9.31
C GLU A 41 9.56 -7.28 8.51
N TYR A 42 8.71 -8.30 8.63
CA TYR A 42 7.42 -8.32 7.96
C TYR A 42 6.36 -8.98 8.83
N LEU A 43 5.14 -8.48 8.69
CA LEU A 43 3.96 -8.91 9.40
C LEU A 43 3.09 -9.79 8.50
N THR A 44 2.66 -10.91 9.06
CA THR A 44 1.61 -11.78 8.52
C THR A 44 0.36 -11.65 9.38
N SER A 45 -0.70 -12.36 9.01
CA SER A 45 -1.89 -12.45 9.86
C SER A 45 -1.55 -12.95 11.27
N PRO A 46 -2.18 -12.41 12.34
CA PRO A 46 -3.22 -11.37 12.33
C PRO A 46 -2.69 -9.92 12.30
N ALA A 47 -1.42 -9.69 12.66
CA ALA A 47 -0.86 -8.34 12.79
C ALA A 47 -0.97 -7.50 11.51
N ARG A 48 -0.87 -8.15 10.34
CA ARG A 48 -1.17 -7.52 9.05
C ARG A 48 -2.57 -6.91 9.01
N GLU A 49 -3.59 -7.66 9.43
CA GLU A 49 -4.97 -7.18 9.41
C GLU A 49 -5.17 -6.03 10.40
N ASP A 50 -4.49 -6.05 11.55
CA ASP A 50 -4.56 -4.95 12.51
C ASP A 50 -4.06 -3.64 11.88
N VAL A 51 -2.95 -3.68 11.14
CA VAL A 51 -2.43 -2.50 10.41
C VAL A 51 -3.44 -2.00 9.38
N LEU A 52 -3.97 -2.91 8.54
CA LEU A 52 -4.93 -2.53 7.50
C LEU A 52 -6.24 -2.00 8.11
N GLN A 53 -6.67 -2.56 9.24
CA GLN A 53 -7.88 -2.14 9.94
C GLN A 53 -7.74 -0.75 10.57
N LYS A 54 -6.57 -0.39 11.10
CA LYS A 54 -6.31 0.97 11.62
C LYS A 54 -6.58 2.04 10.56
N VAL A 55 -6.08 1.82 9.35
CA VAL A 55 -6.28 2.72 8.19
C VAL A 55 -7.75 2.82 7.82
N GLN A 56 -8.43 1.67 7.74
CA GLN A 56 -9.86 1.63 7.44
C GLN A 56 -10.67 2.39 8.50
N GLN A 57 -10.33 2.22 9.79
CA GLN A 57 -10.99 2.93 10.88
C GLN A 57 -10.78 4.44 10.80
N ARG A 58 -9.57 4.92 10.45
CA ARG A 58 -9.30 6.35 10.26
C ARG A 58 -10.28 6.99 9.28
N TRP A 59 -10.55 6.28 8.19
CA TRP A 59 -11.42 6.75 7.12
C TRP A 59 -12.87 6.25 7.24
N ASN A 60 -13.30 5.79 8.42
CA ASN A 60 -14.64 5.26 8.67
C ASN A 60 -15.08 4.13 7.70
N GLY A 61 -14.12 3.38 7.16
CA GLY A 61 -14.35 2.35 6.15
C GLY A 61 -14.69 2.90 4.75
N GLU A 62 -14.53 4.21 4.55
CA GLU A 62 -14.89 4.89 3.30
C GLU A 62 -13.74 4.90 2.30
N LEU A 63 -12.52 4.55 2.71
CA LEU A 63 -11.39 4.40 1.81
C LEU A 63 -11.82 3.46 0.66
N TYR A 64 -11.67 3.91 -0.60
CA TYR A 64 -12.15 3.24 -1.82
C TYR A 64 -13.63 3.36 -2.19
N THR A 65 -14.42 4.11 -1.44
CA THR A 65 -15.81 4.40 -1.82
C THR A 65 -15.89 5.65 -2.69
N TYR A 66 -16.91 5.73 -3.54
CA TYR A 66 -17.19 6.95 -4.33
C TYR A 66 -17.37 8.18 -3.42
N ASP A 67 -17.93 7.98 -2.23
CA ASP A 67 -18.19 9.02 -1.24
C ASP A 67 -16.91 9.62 -0.65
N PHE A 68 -15.80 8.86 -0.60
CA PHE A 68 -14.55 9.30 0.01
C PHE A 68 -14.07 10.63 -0.57
N ARG A 69 -14.03 10.73 -1.90
CA ARG A 69 -13.53 11.92 -2.62
C ARG A 69 -14.40 13.15 -2.36
N SER A 70 -15.70 12.93 -2.16
CA SER A 70 -16.64 14.01 -1.90
C SER A 70 -16.52 14.52 -0.47
N ARG A 71 -16.14 13.65 0.48
CA ARG A 71 -16.03 13.97 1.91
C ARG A 71 -14.66 14.42 2.36
N TYR A 72 -13.61 13.95 1.69
CA TYR A 72 -12.20 14.16 2.03
C TYR A 72 -11.38 14.68 0.84
N PRO A 73 -11.87 15.67 0.05
CA PRO A 73 -11.19 16.11 -1.17
C PRO A 73 -9.79 16.67 -0.92
N GLU A 74 -9.53 17.23 0.26
CA GLU A 74 -8.25 17.79 0.67
C GLU A 74 -7.13 16.76 0.83
N PHE A 75 -7.49 15.49 1.06
CA PHE A 75 -6.53 14.39 1.23
C PHE A 75 -6.26 13.65 -0.08
N VAL A 76 -6.99 13.95 -1.15
CA VAL A 76 -6.95 13.21 -2.41
C VAL A 76 -6.33 14.07 -3.51
N LYS A 77 -5.38 13.49 -4.23
CA LYS A 77 -4.84 14.08 -5.45
C LYS A 77 -4.85 13.06 -6.59
N ALA A 78 -5.48 13.44 -7.71
CA ALA A 78 -5.54 12.62 -8.91
C ALA A 78 -4.41 12.97 -9.89
N PHE A 79 -3.95 11.97 -10.62
CA PHE A 79 -2.87 12.06 -11.61
C PHE A 79 -3.22 11.24 -12.84
N SER A 80 -2.81 11.70 -14.02
CA SER A 80 -3.04 10.97 -15.26
C SER A 80 -1.93 9.96 -15.56
N TRP A 81 -0.74 10.15 -14.99
CA TRP A 81 0.44 9.36 -15.32
C TRP A 81 1.19 8.87 -14.09
N GLU A 82 1.77 7.67 -14.18
CA GLU A 82 2.57 7.04 -13.13
C GLU A 82 3.76 7.93 -12.73
N GLN A 83 4.38 8.58 -13.71
CA GLN A 83 5.53 9.45 -13.46
C GLN A 83 5.17 10.68 -12.62
N GLU A 84 3.94 11.19 -12.75
CA GLU A 84 3.46 12.30 -11.93
C GLU A 84 3.26 11.87 -10.48
N VAL A 85 2.69 10.67 -10.27
CA VAL A 85 2.54 10.05 -8.95
C VAL A 85 3.90 9.82 -8.30
N ILE A 86 4.85 9.21 -9.02
CA ILE A 86 6.21 8.95 -8.53
C ILE A 86 6.86 10.26 -8.09
N SER A 87 6.80 11.28 -8.94
CA SER A 87 7.38 12.60 -8.65
C SER A 87 6.71 13.23 -7.43
N TYR A 88 5.37 13.16 -7.34
CA TYR A 88 4.62 13.66 -6.20
C TYR A 88 5.04 12.96 -4.91
N VAL A 89 4.98 11.63 -4.84
CA VAL A 89 5.33 10.84 -3.65
C VAL A 89 6.76 11.10 -3.19
N GLN A 90 7.70 11.27 -4.13
CA GLN A 90 9.09 11.58 -3.80
C GLN A 90 9.30 13.00 -3.22
N THR A 91 8.43 13.95 -3.55
CA THR A 91 8.47 15.31 -2.97
C THR A 91 7.91 15.38 -1.56
N LEU A 92 7.10 14.40 -1.16
CA LEU A 92 6.48 14.42 0.16
C LEU A 92 7.54 14.20 1.25
N THR A 93 7.57 15.14 2.21
CA THR A 93 8.35 15.03 3.44
C THR A 93 7.53 14.31 4.47
N ILE A 94 7.57 12.99 4.41
CA ILE A 94 6.63 12.14 5.14
C ILE A 94 7.39 11.36 6.23
N TRP A 95 7.00 11.65 7.49
CA TRP A 95 7.16 11.00 8.83
C TRP A 95 8.52 10.45 9.18
N ALA A 96 9.12 10.76 10.33
CA ALA A 96 10.42 10.19 10.67
C ALA A 96 10.35 8.68 11.00
N GLY A 97 11.36 7.90 10.57
CA GLY A 97 11.60 6.53 11.05
C GLY A 97 11.05 5.40 10.17
N GLN A 98 10.57 4.35 10.83
CA GLN A 98 10.08 3.12 10.19
C GLN A 98 8.61 3.24 9.79
N VAL A 99 8.25 2.61 8.68
CA VAL A 99 6.93 2.64 8.08
C VAL A 99 6.43 1.24 7.78
N TYR A 100 5.11 1.06 7.80
CA TYR A 100 4.45 -0.10 7.22
C TYR A 100 4.31 0.09 5.71
N LEU A 101 5.00 -0.76 4.96
CA LEU A 101 4.88 -0.87 3.51
C LEU A 101 4.00 -2.06 3.16
N TYR A 102 2.85 -1.80 2.57
CA TYR A 102 1.95 -2.82 2.02
C TYR A 102 1.90 -2.69 0.50
N LEU A 103 2.33 -3.74 -0.18
CA LEU A 103 2.20 -3.86 -1.63
C LEU A 103 0.86 -4.56 -1.89
N GLY A 104 -0.15 -3.83 -2.37
CA GLY A 104 -1.59 -4.14 -2.44
C GLY A 104 -2.02 -5.42 -3.18
N VAL A 105 -1.08 -6.30 -3.48
CA VAL A 105 -1.29 -7.61 -4.08
C VAL A 105 -1.96 -8.57 -3.06
N PRO A 106 -2.86 -9.47 -3.51
CA PRO A 106 -3.50 -10.46 -2.64
C PRO A 106 -2.50 -11.26 -1.81
N ASP A 107 -2.82 -11.46 -0.52
CA ASP A 107 -1.97 -12.14 0.45
C ASP A 107 -0.56 -11.52 0.62
N SER A 108 -0.30 -10.30 0.16
CA SER A 108 0.99 -9.64 0.41
C SER A 108 1.20 -9.38 1.91
N PRO A 109 2.40 -9.63 2.48
CA PRO A 109 2.70 -9.23 3.84
C PRO A 109 2.80 -7.70 3.97
N VAL A 110 2.88 -7.20 5.19
CA VAL A 110 3.27 -5.81 5.47
C VAL A 110 4.74 -5.80 5.87
N PHE A 111 5.58 -5.02 5.20
CA PHE A 111 6.98 -4.85 5.55
C PHE A 111 7.18 -3.67 6.51
N VAL A 112 8.14 -3.77 7.42
CA VAL A 112 8.51 -2.68 8.34
C VAL A 112 9.81 -2.05 7.84
N ALA A 113 9.70 -1.09 6.95
CA ALA A 113 10.83 -0.55 6.19
C ALA A 113 11.24 0.85 6.67
N ASP A 114 12.47 1.26 6.37
CA ASP A 114 12.89 2.65 6.54
C ASP A 114 12.20 3.56 5.51
N ARG A 115 11.68 4.71 5.95
CA ARG A 115 10.96 5.63 5.07
C ARG A 115 11.78 6.14 3.89
N GLU A 116 13.05 6.46 4.12
CA GLU A 116 13.89 7.16 3.14
C GLU A 116 14.24 6.16 2.07
N TRP A 117 14.48 4.92 2.48
CA TRP A 117 14.60 3.79 1.60
C TRP A 117 13.33 3.56 0.77
N VAL A 118 12.13 3.52 1.39
CA VAL A 118 10.87 3.34 0.64
C VAL A 118 10.67 4.46 -0.37
N ARG A 119 10.87 5.72 0.03
CA ARG A 119 10.75 6.89 -0.85
C ARG A 119 11.73 6.86 -2.02
N ALA A 120 12.99 6.56 -1.76
CA ALA A 120 14.03 6.48 -2.79
C ALA A 120 13.76 5.35 -3.79
N ASN A 121 13.11 4.26 -3.36
CA ASN A 121 12.84 3.08 -4.18
C ASN A 121 11.37 2.99 -4.64
N PHE A 122 10.55 4.01 -4.37
CA PHE A 122 9.10 3.98 -4.58
C PHE A 122 8.73 3.59 -6.01
N ALA A 123 9.37 4.22 -7.00
CA ALA A 123 9.13 3.94 -8.41
C ALA A 123 9.26 2.45 -8.74
N VAL A 124 10.34 1.81 -8.24
CA VAL A 124 10.60 0.40 -8.51
C VAL A 124 9.63 -0.50 -7.76
N LEU A 125 9.35 -0.19 -6.49
CA LEU A 125 8.39 -0.93 -5.67
C LEU A 125 6.99 -0.94 -6.30
N TRP A 126 6.55 0.21 -6.78
CA TRP A 126 5.22 0.38 -7.37
C TRP A 126 5.13 -0.24 -8.76
N GLN A 127 6.14 -0.06 -9.61
CA GLN A 127 6.21 -0.70 -10.93
C GLN A 127 6.20 -2.23 -10.84
N THR A 128 6.82 -2.81 -9.81
CA THR A 128 6.90 -4.28 -9.65
C THR A 128 5.53 -4.90 -9.42
N ILE A 129 4.61 -4.16 -8.80
CA ILE A 129 3.23 -4.59 -8.62
C ILE A 129 2.32 -4.11 -9.75
N ASP A 130 2.88 -3.79 -10.92
CA ASP A 130 2.13 -3.32 -12.09
C ASP A 130 1.24 -2.10 -11.78
N TYR A 131 1.78 -1.19 -10.96
CA TYR A 131 1.11 0.05 -10.54
C TYR A 131 -0.22 -0.17 -9.78
N GLU A 132 -0.42 -1.37 -9.22
CA GLU A 132 -1.48 -1.66 -8.25
C GLU A 132 -1.29 -0.86 -6.96
N ASP A 133 -2.23 -1.01 -6.02
CA ASP A 133 -2.23 -0.28 -4.77
C ASP A 133 -0.92 -0.42 -3.98
N ILE A 134 -0.37 0.68 -3.49
CA ILE A 134 0.78 0.67 -2.57
C ILE A 134 0.51 1.59 -1.40
N TRP A 135 0.64 1.05 -0.19
CA TRP A 135 0.40 1.79 1.04
C TRP A 135 1.72 1.94 1.76
N VAL A 136 2.04 3.16 2.13
CA VAL A 136 3.11 3.50 3.05
C VAL A 136 2.40 4.17 4.22
N ILE A 137 2.54 3.67 5.44
CA ILE A 137 1.78 4.16 6.60
C ILE A 137 2.70 4.21 7.82
N SER A 138 2.56 5.23 8.66
CA SER A 138 3.29 5.30 9.92
C SER A 138 2.90 4.12 10.83
N GLN A 139 3.73 3.76 11.83
CA GLN A 139 3.37 2.64 12.70
C GLN A 139 2.10 2.90 13.55
N GLU A 140 1.80 4.17 13.81
CA GLU A 140 0.61 4.61 14.52
C GLU A 140 -0.60 4.86 13.59
N ALA A 141 -0.39 4.85 12.26
CA ALA A 141 -1.39 5.17 11.23
C ALA A 141 -2.00 6.59 11.35
N ASP A 142 -1.33 7.46 12.09
CA ASP A 142 -1.62 8.89 12.19
C ASP A 142 -1.22 9.65 10.94
N GLU A 143 -0.28 9.12 10.15
CA GLU A 143 0.23 9.67 8.90
C GLU A 143 0.34 8.56 7.83
N GLY A 144 0.12 8.88 6.55
CA GLY A 144 0.03 7.85 5.52
C GLY A 144 0.00 8.35 4.07
N ILE A 145 0.44 7.48 3.16
CA ILE A 145 0.25 7.60 1.72
C ILE A 145 -0.36 6.29 1.23
N ILE A 146 -1.44 6.40 0.49
CA ILE A 146 -2.02 5.30 -0.26
C ILE A 146 -2.09 5.74 -1.70
N VAL A 147 -1.39 5.02 -2.56
CA VAL A 147 -1.52 5.19 -4.00
C VAL A 147 -2.43 4.08 -4.50
N CYS A 148 -3.50 4.47 -5.16
CA CYS A 148 -4.49 3.55 -5.71
C CYS A 148 -4.56 3.71 -7.22
N GLY A 149 -4.62 2.59 -7.93
CA GLY A 149 -4.96 2.57 -9.35
C GLY A 149 -6.48 2.61 -9.53
N TYR A 150 -7.03 3.70 -10.08
CA TYR A 150 -8.45 3.76 -10.43
C TYR A 150 -8.63 3.75 -11.95
N VAL A 151 -9.32 2.73 -12.45
CA VAL A 151 -9.78 2.70 -13.84
C VAL A 151 -11.08 3.52 -13.92
N GLY A 152 -10.96 4.85 -13.97
CA GLY A 152 -12.11 5.74 -14.13
C GLY A 152 -11.85 6.85 -15.15
N TYR A 153 -12.84 7.71 -15.38
CA TYR A 153 -12.74 8.87 -16.28
C TYR A 153 -12.49 10.17 -15.50
N LEU A 154 -11.46 10.94 -15.87
CA LEU A 154 -11.28 12.33 -15.43
C LEU A 154 -11.92 13.27 -16.46
N ALA A 155 -12.92 14.05 -16.04
CA ALA A 155 -13.71 14.89 -16.95
C ALA A 155 -12.91 15.94 -17.72
N GLU A 156 -11.75 16.34 -17.20
CA GLU A 156 -10.86 17.36 -17.76
C GLU A 156 -9.65 16.75 -18.49
N ASN A 157 -9.54 15.42 -18.58
CA ASN A 157 -8.40 14.77 -19.20
C ASN A 157 -8.52 14.79 -20.74
N PRO A 158 -7.51 15.31 -21.48
CA PRO A 158 -7.51 15.32 -22.95
C PRO A 158 -7.47 13.92 -23.59
N ASN A 159 -7.24 12.85 -22.83
CA ASN A 159 -7.29 11.48 -23.33
C ASN A 159 -8.42 10.66 -22.67
N PRO A 160 -9.50 10.35 -23.41
CA PRO A 160 -10.72 9.75 -22.86
C PRO A 160 -10.63 8.23 -22.56
N ALA A 161 -9.44 7.63 -22.66
CA ALA A 161 -9.21 6.20 -22.44
C ALA A 161 -8.36 5.88 -21.19
N GLU A 162 -7.99 6.87 -20.38
CA GLU A 162 -6.88 6.74 -19.41
C GLU A 162 -7.32 6.29 -18.01
N VAL A 163 -6.56 5.32 -17.48
CA VAL A 163 -6.46 5.02 -16.04
C VAL A 163 -5.93 6.27 -15.35
N TYR A 164 -6.53 6.69 -14.24
CA TYR A 164 -5.95 7.72 -13.39
C TYR A 164 -5.57 7.14 -12.04
N TYR A 165 -4.51 7.68 -11.49
CA TYR A 165 -4.00 7.30 -10.19
C TYR A 165 -4.50 8.29 -9.15
N GLU A 166 -4.84 7.79 -7.97
CA GLU A 166 -5.14 8.64 -6.83
C GLU A 166 -4.10 8.42 -5.76
N VAL A 167 -3.58 9.52 -5.23
CA VAL A 167 -2.78 9.52 -4.03
C VAL A 167 -3.63 10.09 -2.92
N VAL A 168 -3.95 9.26 -1.94
CA VAL A 168 -4.51 9.67 -0.66
C VAL A 168 -3.35 9.87 0.28
N SER A 169 -3.14 11.10 0.77
CA SER A 169 -2.07 11.42 1.70
C SER A 169 -2.61 12.21 2.87
N TRP A 170 -2.16 11.88 4.08
CA TRP A 170 -2.51 12.61 5.30
C TRP A 170 -1.30 12.69 6.22
N ASP A 171 -1.20 13.82 6.92
CA ASP A 171 -0.17 14.09 7.91
C ASP A 171 -0.84 14.17 9.30
N GLY A 172 -0.08 13.94 10.37
CA GLY A 172 -0.59 13.95 11.73
C GLY A 172 -0.99 15.38 12.12
N GLU A 173 -2.25 15.58 12.51
CA GLU A 173 -2.72 16.83 13.14
C GLU A 173 -2.23 16.95 14.59
#